data_AF-A0A1V4HAW6-F1
#
_entry.id   AF-A0A1V4HAW6-F1
#
_cell.length_a   1.000
_cell.length_b   1.000
_cell.length_c   1.000
_cell.angle_alpha   90.00
_cell.angle_beta   90.00
_cell.angle_gamma   90.00
#
_symmetry.space_group_name_H-M   'P 1'
#
loop_
_entity.id
_entity.type
_entity.pdbx_description
1 polymer ?
#
loop_
_entity_poly.entity_id
_entity_poly.type
_entity_poly.pdbx_seq_one_letter_code
_entity_poly.pdbx_strand_id
1 'polypeptide(L)'
;MLHMSTPYQPKVLLFSHICNPDHITGAEKLLLFMTLELRRHYACTLVVPKEGLLAEEARRQGVATVVQAFPLLYDMYHPTESLPHLHQELLGHSDMAGLLDLLFIHEPDLVITNTCVNLLPAAAAKKLEIPVAWIIAESIQSNAFTPISAEFMDHYADWIVGISEATLQPLQSHIRRAKKFVLPPSWHPEQYESREWPARRQNKRAELGIYDERPVVGYISSDIYANKGLDHFIQMGITICEQNRTAHFMITGKPADPVYMESCIQMILLSGYSAQFTLLPFDPDIQSVYPAMDIVVIPSLLNEGFGLTALEGLIFGKAVVAYRSGGLGEILSSTGNELFLAHKGDIRDLTSKVQHLVSDGGARQQASQQNSQAIGQVFGIEAYRNRLDRFLSILRPYMDAKRASRLSAPHYPDQFLLKGEASNTVFLIEQGLKRPVATGLDFQFYKYDWNRVGIVQDRQLTSHPTGAAIRAEEPFLQHAPAIFVARGQGPTVYLIQHGIRYPFSSEGAMQRYGYTFNQIVQLPERGLLSYALGLPIAGGDSGKPAKLKRKIKVKRSARRKIKKGAKLRRSGIRFAKGGVKARKRKAAVRKTKAAKKISRIRKPSGRRARNGSARQKSRHQRFAKVGGKK
;
A
#
# COMPACT_ATOMS: atom_id res chain seq x y z
N MET A 1 31.48 16.85 22.74
CA MET A 1 31.63 15.64 21.89
C MET A 1 30.99 15.93 20.57
N LEU A 2 31.76 15.90 19.49
CA LEU A 2 31.28 16.02 18.11
C LEU A 2 30.31 14.87 17.85
N HIS A 3 29.01 15.15 17.79
CA HIS A 3 28.08 14.24 17.11
C HIS A 3 28.51 14.24 15.65
N MET A 4 29.21 13.19 15.22
CA MET A 4 29.28 12.86 13.80
C MET A 4 27.84 12.60 13.37
N SER A 5 27.21 13.62 12.79
CA SER A 5 25.89 13.53 12.22
C SER A 5 25.96 12.49 11.11
N THR A 6 25.38 11.32 11.38
CA THR A 6 25.12 10.32 10.34
C THR A 6 24.46 11.03 9.16
N PRO A 7 24.95 10.82 7.92
CA PRO A 7 24.37 11.48 6.77
C PRO A 7 22.90 11.12 6.68
N TYR A 8 22.05 12.16 6.54
CA TYR A 8 20.62 11.96 6.44
C TYR A 8 20.29 11.07 5.25
N GLN A 9 19.64 9.94 5.52
CA GLN A 9 19.12 9.06 4.48
C GLN A 9 17.64 9.39 4.26
N PRO A 10 17.22 9.80 3.05
CA PRO A 10 15.82 10.11 2.80
C PRO A 10 14.94 8.87 2.96
N LYS A 11 13.73 9.08 3.47
CA LYS A 11 12.79 8.01 3.81
C LYS A 11 11.70 7.85 2.77
N VAL A 12 11.39 6.62 2.39
CA VAL A 12 10.34 6.30 1.41
C VAL A 12 9.33 5.33 2.06
N LEU A 13 8.06 5.69 2.03
CA LEU A 13 6.96 4.81 2.45
C LEU A 13 6.23 4.29 1.22
N LEU A 14 6.17 2.97 1.05
CA LEU A 14 5.54 2.31 -0.09
C LEU A 14 4.27 1.60 0.34
N PHE A 15 3.13 1.91 -0.28
CA PHE A 15 1.83 1.36 0.09
C PHE A 15 1.42 0.25 -0.88
N SER A 16 1.23 -0.95 -0.33
CA SER A 16 0.55 -2.04 -1.02
C SER A 16 -0.96 -1.92 -0.85
N HIS A 17 -1.72 -2.31 -1.86
CA HIS A 17 -3.19 -2.38 -1.77
C HIS A 17 -3.67 -3.70 -1.13
N ILE A 18 -2.89 -4.78 -1.23
CA ILE A 18 -3.22 -6.09 -0.65
C ILE A 18 -1.99 -6.76 -0.03
N CYS A 19 -2.26 -7.69 0.89
CA CYS A 19 -1.26 -8.58 1.47
C CYS A 19 -1.97 -9.87 1.84
N ASN A 20 -1.95 -10.86 0.94
CA ASN A 20 -2.69 -12.11 1.12
C ASN A 20 -1.85 -13.15 1.91
N PRO A 21 -2.51 -14.02 2.69
CA PRO A 21 -1.81 -15.07 3.44
C PRO A 21 -1.39 -16.26 2.56
N ASP A 22 -1.99 -16.43 1.37
CA ASP A 22 -1.79 -17.64 0.56
C ASP A 22 -0.89 -17.43 -0.67
N HIS A 23 -0.76 -16.18 -1.15
CA HIS A 23 0.04 -15.85 -2.32
C HIS A 23 0.40 -14.36 -2.37
N ILE A 24 1.39 -14.03 -3.21
CA ILE A 24 1.74 -12.63 -3.55
C ILE A 24 1.38 -12.42 -5.03
N THR A 25 0.57 -11.39 -5.33
CA THR A 25 0.17 -11.10 -6.71
C THR A 25 1.30 -10.44 -7.50
N GLY A 26 1.14 -10.33 -8.83
CA GLY A 26 2.11 -9.66 -9.69
C GLY A 26 2.43 -8.23 -9.25
N ALA A 27 1.42 -7.42 -8.95
CA ALA A 27 1.61 -6.03 -8.54
C ALA A 27 2.41 -5.92 -7.22
N GLU A 28 2.17 -6.81 -6.27
CA GLU A 28 2.90 -6.85 -5.00
C GLU A 28 4.32 -7.39 -5.13
N LYS A 29 4.55 -8.38 -6.01
CA LYS A 29 5.91 -8.84 -6.35
C LYS A 29 6.73 -7.70 -6.93
N LEU A 30 6.14 -6.89 -7.83
CA LEU A 30 6.80 -5.72 -8.41
C LEU A 30 7.07 -4.63 -7.38
N LEU A 31 6.13 -4.38 -6.46
CA LEU A 31 6.33 -3.42 -5.37
C LEU A 31 7.48 -3.84 -4.46
N LEU A 32 7.57 -5.12 -4.09
CA LEU A 32 8.66 -5.64 -3.29
C LEU A 32 10.00 -5.53 -4.03
N PHE A 33 10.04 -5.94 -5.30
CA PHE A 33 11.23 -5.80 -6.15
C PHE A 33 11.73 -4.35 -6.19
N MET A 34 10.84 -3.40 -6.49
CA MET A 34 11.17 -1.98 -6.49
C MET A 34 11.62 -1.49 -5.10
N THR A 35 11.02 -1.99 -4.02
CA THR A 35 11.44 -1.65 -2.65
C THR A 35 12.89 -2.09 -2.40
N LEU A 36 13.28 -3.28 -2.84
CA LEU A 36 14.65 -3.78 -2.68
C LEU A 36 15.67 -2.93 -3.46
N GLU A 37 15.33 -2.52 -4.68
CA GLU A 37 16.21 -1.66 -5.48
C GLU A 37 16.28 -0.22 -4.92
N LEU A 38 15.17 0.34 -4.43
CA LEU A 38 15.15 1.66 -3.79
C LEU A 38 15.94 1.70 -2.47
N ARG A 39 16.04 0.58 -1.73
CA ARG A 39 16.79 0.51 -0.47
C ARG A 39 18.29 0.77 -0.62
N ARG A 40 18.81 0.66 -1.84
CA ARG A 40 20.19 1.05 -2.17
C ARG A 40 20.41 2.56 -2.05
N HIS A 41 19.34 3.35 -2.09
CA HIS A 41 19.37 4.81 -2.11
C HIS A 41 18.62 5.44 -0.93
N TYR A 42 17.62 4.75 -0.37
CA TYR A 42 16.69 5.31 0.62
C TYR A 42 16.42 4.35 1.79
N ALA A 43 15.97 4.92 2.91
CA ALA A 43 15.39 4.14 4.00
C ALA A 43 13.93 3.82 3.64
N CYS A 44 13.68 2.61 3.16
CA CYS A 44 12.34 2.19 2.72
C CYS A 44 11.57 1.45 3.80
N THR A 45 10.28 1.79 3.93
CA THR A 45 9.29 1.07 4.73
C THR A 45 8.14 0.65 3.83
N LEU A 46 7.82 -0.65 3.84
CA LEU A 46 6.65 -1.20 3.16
C LEU A 46 5.44 -1.14 4.10
N VAL A 47 4.34 -0.58 3.62
CA VAL A 47 3.06 -0.48 4.33
C VAL A 47 2.07 -1.44 3.68
N VAL A 48 1.50 -2.33 4.48
CA VAL A 48 0.53 -3.34 4.04
C VAL A 48 -0.78 -3.19 4.81
N PRO A 49 -1.95 -3.53 4.21
CA PRO A 49 -3.24 -3.37 4.88
C PRO A 49 -3.47 -4.37 6.02
N LYS A 50 -2.79 -5.52 5.98
CA LYS A 50 -2.87 -6.60 6.95
C LYS A 50 -1.60 -7.45 6.89
N GLU A 51 -1.40 -8.32 7.87
CA GLU A 51 -0.34 -9.35 7.83
C GLU A 51 -0.59 -10.36 6.69
N GLY A 52 0.49 -10.91 6.14
CA GLY A 52 0.46 -11.90 5.05
C GLY A 52 1.84 -12.09 4.40
N LEU A 53 1.89 -12.86 3.31
CA LEU A 53 3.17 -13.31 2.71
C LEU A 53 4.06 -12.18 2.21
N LEU A 54 3.48 -11.10 1.68
CA LEU A 54 4.26 -9.93 1.25
C LEU A 54 5.00 -9.31 2.43
N ALA A 55 4.34 -9.18 3.58
CA ALA A 55 4.92 -8.60 4.80
C ALA A 55 6.03 -9.49 5.36
N GLU A 56 5.80 -10.81 5.39
CA GLU A 56 6.77 -11.81 5.81
C GLU A 56 8.01 -11.80 4.91
N GLU A 57 7.80 -11.83 3.59
CA GLU A 57 8.89 -11.83 2.63
C GLU A 57 9.69 -10.53 2.70
N ALA A 58 9.02 -9.38 2.80
CA ALA A 58 9.68 -8.09 2.98
C ALA A 58 10.59 -8.09 4.23
N ARG A 59 10.08 -8.57 5.38
CA ARG A 59 10.87 -8.68 6.62
C ARG A 59 12.03 -9.66 6.49
N ARG A 60 11.83 -10.80 5.81
CA ARG A 60 12.88 -11.80 5.52
C ARG A 60 14.03 -11.18 4.73
N GLN A 61 13.72 -10.27 3.80
CA GLN A 61 14.69 -9.51 3.02
C GLN A 61 15.22 -8.27 3.77
N GLY A 62 14.86 -8.07 5.04
CA GLY A 62 15.31 -6.96 5.89
C GLY A 62 14.63 -5.60 5.59
N VAL A 63 13.48 -5.60 4.90
CA VAL A 63 12.67 -4.39 4.68
C VAL A 63 11.86 -4.11 5.95
N ALA A 64 11.84 -2.85 6.40
CA ALA A 64 10.95 -2.44 7.47
C ALA A 64 9.50 -2.52 6.99
N THR A 65 8.61 -3.16 7.76
CA THR A 65 7.22 -3.36 7.36
C THR A 65 6.27 -2.87 8.44
N VAL A 66 5.24 -2.12 8.03
CA VAL A 66 4.16 -1.63 8.90
C VAL A 66 2.82 -2.14 8.39
N VAL A 67 1.97 -2.57 9.32
CA VAL A 67 0.58 -2.91 9.02
C VAL A 67 -0.30 -1.71 9.33
N GLN A 68 -0.96 -1.18 8.31
CA GLN A 68 -1.94 -0.10 8.43
C GLN A 68 -3.09 -0.40 7.48
N ALA A 69 -4.25 -0.75 8.02
CA ALA A 69 -5.47 -0.90 7.24
C ALA A 69 -5.98 0.47 6.77
N PHE A 70 -6.52 0.49 5.55
CA PHE A 70 -7.22 1.64 4.97
C PHE A 70 -8.13 1.17 3.82
N PRO A 71 -9.24 1.87 3.54
CA PRO A 71 -10.12 1.56 2.41
C PRO A 71 -9.46 1.87 1.06
N LEU A 72 -9.82 1.07 0.06
CA LEU A 72 -9.42 1.25 -1.34
C LEU A 72 -10.57 1.83 -2.16
N LEU A 73 -10.24 2.53 -3.25
CA LEU A 73 -11.22 3.02 -4.23
C LEU A 73 -11.21 2.14 -5.48
N TYR A 74 -11.90 1.00 -5.43
CA TYR A 74 -11.90 0.03 -6.54
C TYR A 74 -12.46 0.58 -7.86
N ASP A 75 -13.42 1.52 -7.79
CA ASP A 75 -13.96 2.21 -8.97
C ASP A 75 -12.88 2.98 -9.77
N MET A 76 -11.68 3.22 -9.22
CA MET A 76 -10.58 3.77 -10.01
C MET A 76 -10.20 2.87 -11.21
N TYR A 77 -10.36 1.54 -11.06
CA TYR A 77 -10.03 0.54 -12.09
C TYR A 77 -11.12 0.41 -13.17
N HIS A 78 -12.39 0.49 -12.76
CA HIS A 78 -13.56 0.50 -13.65
C HIS A 78 -14.45 1.69 -13.26
N PRO A 79 -14.12 2.90 -13.74
CA PRO A 79 -14.77 4.12 -13.27
C PRO A 79 -16.22 4.21 -13.70
N THR A 80 -17.04 4.70 -12.77
CA THR A 80 -18.48 4.90 -12.93
C THR A 80 -18.84 6.36 -12.61
N GLU A 81 -20.09 6.76 -12.88
CA GLU A 81 -20.58 8.10 -12.51
C GLU A 81 -20.55 8.37 -11.00
N SER A 82 -20.50 7.31 -10.18
CA SER A 82 -20.46 7.41 -8.72
C SER A 82 -19.07 7.74 -8.15
N LEU A 83 -18.02 7.62 -8.97
CA LEU A 83 -16.63 7.77 -8.54
C LEU A 83 -16.33 9.10 -7.81
N PRO A 84 -16.85 10.27 -8.23
CA PRO A 84 -16.66 11.51 -7.47
C PRO A 84 -17.28 11.52 -6.07
N HIS A 85 -18.43 10.85 -5.91
CA HIS A 85 -19.08 10.75 -4.61
C HIS A 85 -18.30 9.81 -3.69
N LEU A 86 -17.92 8.62 -4.18
CA LEU A 86 -17.10 7.66 -3.44
C LEU A 86 -15.75 8.27 -3.02
N HIS A 87 -15.16 9.11 -3.87
CA HIS A 87 -13.95 9.87 -3.54
C HIS A 87 -14.16 10.81 -2.34
N GLN A 88 -15.27 11.55 -2.30
CA GLN A 88 -15.58 12.44 -1.16
C GLN A 88 -15.82 11.64 0.13
N GLU A 89 -16.54 10.53 0.05
CA GLU A 89 -16.74 9.63 1.20
C GLU A 89 -15.41 9.09 1.73
N LEU A 90 -14.52 8.67 0.81
CA LEU A 90 -13.21 8.15 1.14
C LEU A 90 -12.32 9.19 1.84
N LEU A 91 -12.35 10.45 1.40
CA LEU A 91 -11.62 11.54 2.06
C LEU A 91 -12.14 11.85 3.47
N GLY A 92 -13.42 11.61 3.72
CA GLY A 92 -14.05 11.75 5.03
C GLY A 92 -13.93 10.52 5.94
N HIS A 93 -13.31 9.43 5.45
CA HIS A 93 -13.21 8.18 6.18
C HIS A 93 -12.35 8.29 7.45
N SER A 94 -12.69 7.56 8.51
CA SER A 94 -11.97 7.59 9.80
C SER A 94 -10.50 7.20 9.68
N ASP A 95 -10.16 6.36 8.70
CA ASP A 95 -8.80 5.86 8.50
C ASP A 95 -7.85 6.92 7.92
N MET A 96 -8.35 8.04 7.40
CA MET A 96 -7.52 9.19 7.04
C MET A 96 -6.67 9.65 8.25
N ALA A 97 -7.26 9.66 9.45
CA ALA A 97 -6.55 10.04 10.66
C ALA A 97 -5.38 9.10 10.97
N GLY A 98 -5.60 7.78 10.83
CA GLY A 98 -4.56 6.77 11.03
C GLY A 98 -3.41 6.87 10.04
N LEU A 99 -3.72 7.16 8.77
CA LEU A 99 -2.69 7.41 7.74
C LEU A 99 -1.89 8.68 8.02
N LEU A 100 -2.54 9.78 8.45
CA LEU A 100 -1.83 11.00 8.83
C LEU A 100 -0.91 10.75 10.02
N ASP A 101 -1.38 10.03 11.04
CA ASP A 101 -0.57 9.66 12.21
C ASP A 101 0.64 8.81 11.81
N LEU A 102 0.45 7.82 10.93
CA LEU A 102 1.54 7.01 10.36
C LEU A 102 2.58 7.90 9.64
N LEU A 103 2.14 8.83 8.79
CA LEU A 103 3.03 9.72 8.06
C LEU A 103 3.77 10.69 9.00
N PHE A 104 3.14 11.15 10.08
CA PHE A 104 3.82 11.95 11.12
C PHE A 104 4.87 11.13 11.87
N ILE A 105 4.61 9.87 12.17
CA ILE A 105 5.54 9.00 12.90
C ILE A 105 6.76 8.68 12.03
N HIS A 106 6.55 8.31 10.77
CA HIS A 106 7.64 7.86 9.90
C HIS A 106 8.37 9.01 9.20
N GLU A 107 7.71 10.14 8.98
CA GLU A 107 8.23 11.33 8.30
C GLU A 107 8.85 11.01 6.93
N PRO A 108 8.09 10.43 5.98
CA PRO A 108 8.63 10.17 4.66
C PRO A 108 8.97 11.46 3.91
N ASP A 109 9.99 11.36 3.06
CA ASP A 109 10.32 12.33 2.02
C ASP A 109 9.60 12.04 0.71
N LEU A 110 9.14 10.81 0.54
CA LEU A 110 8.36 10.35 -0.60
C LEU A 110 7.39 9.27 -0.16
N VAL A 111 6.17 9.37 -0.64
CA VAL A 111 5.18 8.29 -0.58
C VAL A 111 5.04 7.67 -1.97
N ILE A 112 5.09 6.35 -2.03
CA ILE A 112 4.83 5.58 -3.23
C ILE A 112 3.53 4.79 -3.02
N THR A 113 2.55 4.97 -3.90
CA THR A 113 1.31 4.18 -3.87
C THR A 113 1.30 3.20 -5.03
N ASN A 114 1.07 1.91 -4.74
CA ASN A 114 0.99 0.89 -5.79
C ASN A 114 -0.44 0.70 -6.25
N THR A 115 -0.66 0.47 -7.55
CA THR A 115 -1.99 0.27 -8.19
C THR A 115 -2.91 1.49 -8.16
N CYS A 116 -3.88 1.54 -9.08
CA CYS A 116 -4.78 2.68 -9.29
C CYS A 116 -5.76 2.92 -8.12
N VAL A 117 -6.00 1.92 -7.28
CA VAL A 117 -7.02 1.95 -6.22
C VAL A 117 -6.51 2.56 -4.90
N ASN A 118 -5.20 2.77 -4.75
CA ASN A 118 -4.56 3.31 -3.55
C ASN A 118 -4.65 4.85 -3.43
N LEU A 119 -5.87 5.40 -3.55
CA LEU A 119 -6.08 6.84 -3.50
C LEU A 119 -5.84 7.45 -2.11
N LEU A 120 -6.31 6.79 -1.06
CA LEU A 120 -6.33 7.39 0.28
C LEU A 120 -4.92 7.68 0.84
N PRO A 121 -3.92 6.79 0.72
CA PRO A 121 -2.54 7.12 1.12
C PRO A 121 -1.92 8.27 0.33
N ALA A 122 -2.21 8.37 -0.98
CA ALA A 122 -1.75 9.50 -1.81
C ALA A 122 -2.39 10.82 -1.33
N ALA A 123 -3.69 10.81 -1.06
CA ALA A 123 -4.41 11.97 -0.53
C ALA A 123 -3.88 12.42 0.84
N ALA A 124 -3.62 11.48 1.76
CA ALA A 124 -3.03 11.76 3.06
C ALA A 124 -1.63 12.41 2.93
N ALA A 125 -0.79 11.88 2.04
CA ALA A 125 0.53 12.43 1.77
C ALA A 125 0.47 13.86 1.21
N LYS A 126 -0.42 14.12 0.24
CA LYS A 126 -0.60 15.47 -0.31
C LYS A 126 -1.13 16.47 0.71
N LYS A 127 -1.98 16.05 1.64
CA LYS A 127 -2.45 16.90 2.76
C LYS A 127 -1.30 17.38 3.64
N LEU A 128 -0.22 16.61 3.73
CA LEU A 128 1.01 16.93 4.46
C LEU A 128 2.12 17.54 3.59
N GLU A 129 1.80 17.87 2.32
CA GLU A 129 2.74 18.38 1.32
C GLU A 129 3.94 17.42 1.04
N ILE A 130 3.75 16.12 1.28
CA ILE A 130 4.74 15.08 0.98
C ILE A 130 4.66 14.74 -0.51
N PRO A 131 5.80 14.65 -1.23
CA PRO A 131 5.84 14.15 -2.61
C PRO A 131 5.21 12.77 -2.76
N VAL A 132 4.48 12.55 -3.86
CA VAL A 132 3.83 11.27 -4.19
C VAL A 132 4.25 10.78 -5.58
N ALA A 133 4.74 9.54 -5.64
CA ALA A 133 4.86 8.79 -6.89
C ALA A 133 3.81 7.66 -6.92
N TRP A 134 2.90 7.70 -7.88
CA TRP A 134 1.81 6.74 -7.97
C TRP A 134 2.11 5.71 -9.07
N ILE A 135 2.31 4.46 -8.68
CA ILE A 135 2.57 3.36 -9.60
C ILE A 135 1.26 2.78 -10.15
N ILE A 136 1.17 2.62 -11.46
CA ILE A 136 0.05 1.99 -12.15
C ILE A 136 0.50 0.64 -12.68
N ALA A 137 0.03 -0.44 -12.06
CA ALA A 137 0.42 -1.82 -12.36
C ALA A 137 -0.59 -2.57 -13.25
N GLU A 138 -1.72 -1.94 -13.55
CA GLU A 138 -2.82 -2.51 -14.34
C GLU A 138 -3.38 -1.50 -15.33
N SER A 139 -3.92 -1.98 -16.44
CA SER A 139 -4.64 -1.13 -17.38
C SER A 139 -6.03 -0.83 -16.84
N ILE A 140 -6.30 0.45 -16.55
CA ILE A 140 -7.64 0.93 -16.21
C ILE A 140 -8.60 0.64 -17.38
N GLN A 141 -9.81 0.19 -17.08
CA GLN A 141 -10.82 -0.06 -18.11
C GLN A 141 -11.30 1.28 -18.69
N SER A 142 -11.07 1.44 -20.00
CA SER A 142 -11.41 2.67 -20.70
C SER A 142 -12.92 2.77 -20.93
N ASN A 143 -13.54 3.83 -20.43
CA ASN A 143 -14.95 4.17 -20.58
C ASN A 143 -15.16 5.70 -20.45
N ALA A 144 -16.42 6.16 -20.44
CA ALA A 144 -16.74 7.59 -20.37
C ALA A 144 -16.27 8.30 -19.08
N PHE A 145 -15.99 7.55 -18.01
CA PHE A 145 -15.61 8.05 -16.69
C PHE A 145 -14.11 7.93 -16.39
N THR A 146 -13.32 7.31 -17.29
CA THR A 146 -11.85 7.25 -17.19
C THR A 146 -11.16 8.60 -16.94
N PRO A 147 -11.62 9.74 -17.52
CA PRO A 147 -11.05 11.04 -17.20
C PRO A 147 -11.07 11.39 -15.70
N ILE A 148 -12.08 10.93 -14.95
CA ILE A 148 -12.23 11.20 -13.51
C ILE A 148 -11.11 10.49 -12.72
N SER A 149 -10.84 9.22 -13.01
CA SER A 149 -9.70 8.50 -12.41
C SER A 149 -8.38 9.22 -12.69
N ALA A 150 -8.20 9.70 -13.93
CA ALA A 150 -7.00 10.42 -14.33
C ALA A 150 -6.84 11.77 -13.62
N GLU A 151 -7.94 12.52 -13.44
CA GLU A 151 -7.96 13.79 -12.68
C GLU A 151 -7.57 13.59 -11.22
N PHE A 152 -8.07 12.53 -10.57
CA PHE A 152 -7.68 12.21 -9.20
C PHE A 152 -6.20 11.84 -9.10
N MET A 153 -5.68 11.06 -10.05
CA MET A 153 -4.26 10.77 -10.09
C MET A 153 -3.41 12.02 -10.34
N ASP A 154 -3.76 12.89 -11.31
CA ASP A 154 -3.02 14.14 -11.51
C ASP A 154 -3.07 15.04 -10.27
N HIS A 155 -4.19 15.05 -9.55
CA HIS A 155 -4.33 15.84 -8.34
C HIS A 155 -3.47 15.31 -7.19
N TYR A 156 -3.48 14.00 -6.94
CA TYR A 156 -2.81 13.40 -5.79
C TYR A 156 -1.39 12.89 -6.05
N ALA A 157 -0.89 12.96 -7.28
CA ALA A 157 0.46 12.54 -7.64
C ALA A 157 1.33 13.70 -8.16
N ASP A 158 2.60 13.70 -7.74
CA ASP A 158 3.66 14.49 -8.36
C ASP A 158 4.24 13.74 -9.57
N TRP A 159 4.29 12.40 -9.51
CA TRP A 159 4.63 11.53 -10.64
C TRP A 159 3.70 10.32 -10.74
N ILE A 160 3.43 9.90 -11.96
CA ILE A 160 2.63 8.72 -12.27
C ILE A 160 3.52 7.78 -13.08
N VAL A 161 3.79 6.62 -12.50
CA VAL A 161 4.76 5.65 -13.00
C VAL A 161 4.01 4.43 -13.52
N GLY A 162 3.98 4.25 -14.83
CA GLY A 162 3.42 3.03 -15.43
C GLY A 162 4.46 1.92 -15.46
N ILE A 163 4.02 0.69 -15.25
CA ILE A 163 4.87 -0.49 -15.51
C ILE A 163 5.02 -0.78 -17.01
N SER A 164 4.30 -0.05 -17.86
CA SER A 164 4.33 -0.10 -19.32
C SER A 164 3.69 1.16 -19.90
N GLU A 165 3.83 1.39 -21.20
CA GLU A 165 3.05 2.45 -21.87
C GLU A 165 1.55 2.09 -21.88
N ALA A 166 1.19 0.82 -21.97
CA ALA A 166 -0.18 0.32 -21.97
C ALA A 166 -0.92 0.69 -20.68
N THR A 167 -0.25 0.62 -19.52
CA THR A 167 -0.85 1.06 -18.26
C THR A 167 -1.10 2.57 -18.20
N LEU A 168 -0.32 3.36 -18.93
CA LEU A 168 -0.49 4.82 -19.00
C LEU A 168 -1.43 5.26 -20.11
N GLN A 169 -1.69 4.41 -21.12
CA GLN A 169 -2.49 4.74 -22.29
C GLN A 169 -3.88 5.31 -21.92
N PRO A 170 -4.65 4.71 -20.98
CA PRO A 170 -5.96 5.25 -20.59
C PRO A 170 -5.88 6.65 -19.95
N LEU A 171 -4.70 7.02 -19.44
CA LEU A 171 -4.44 8.28 -18.75
C LEU A 171 -3.78 9.34 -19.66
N GLN A 172 -3.37 8.97 -20.87
CA GLN A 172 -2.43 9.77 -21.67
C GLN A 172 -2.95 11.18 -22.00
N SER A 173 -4.24 11.31 -22.32
CA SER A 173 -4.92 12.57 -22.70
C SER A 173 -5.23 13.48 -21.52
N HIS A 174 -5.18 12.97 -20.29
CA HIS A 174 -5.68 13.68 -19.10
C HIS A 174 -4.57 14.10 -18.14
N ILE A 175 -3.37 13.54 -18.31
CA ILE A 175 -2.24 13.76 -17.41
C ILE A 175 -1.10 14.46 -18.13
N ARG A 176 -0.59 15.53 -17.50
CA ARG A 176 0.56 16.28 -17.99
C ARG A 176 1.75 15.36 -18.24
N ARG A 177 2.32 15.43 -19.46
CA ARG A 177 3.45 14.59 -19.87
C ARG A 177 4.63 14.63 -18.90
N ALA A 178 4.90 15.79 -18.30
CA ALA A 178 5.99 15.98 -17.34
C ALA A 178 5.88 15.14 -16.05
N LYS A 179 4.69 14.62 -15.72
CA LYS A 179 4.49 13.76 -14.54
C LYS A 179 4.63 12.27 -14.84
N LYS A 180 4.61 11.87 -16.12
CA LYS A 180 4.57 10.46 -16.51
C LYS A 180 5.97 9.88 -16.61
N PHE A 181 6.14 8.66 -16.12
CA PHE A 181 7.37 7.88 -16.25
C PHE A 181 7.00 6.42 -16.52
N VAL A 182 7.80 5.70 -17.30
CA VAL A 182 7.63 4.26 -17.50
C VAL A 182 8.80 3.53 -16.87
N LEU A 183 8.49 2.64 -15.94
CA LEU A 183 9.46 1.80 -15.25
C LEU A 183 9.01 0.33 -15.38
N PRO A 184 9.45 -0.37 -16.45
CA PRO A 184 9.03 -1.73 -16.69
C PRO A 184 9.53 -2.71 -15.62
N PRO A 185 8.81 -3.82 -15.39
CA PRO A 185 9.27 -4.92 -14.56
C PRO A 185 10.65 -5.45 -14.94
N SER A 186 11.32 -6.03 -13.94
CA SER A 186 12.59 -6.72 -14.09
C SER A 186 12.68 -7.84 -13.05
N TRP A 187 13.82 -8.53 -13.01
CA TRP A 187 14.08 -9.62 -12.08
C TRP A 187 15.53 -9.59 -11.60
N HIS A 188 15.76 -10.26 -10.48
CA HIS A 188 17.08 -10.55 -9.95
C HIS A 188 17.57 -11.87 -10.54
N PRO A 189 18.64 -11.91 -11.36
CA PRO A 189 19.15 -13.15 -11.94
C PRO A 189 19.48 -14.22 -10.89
N GLU A 190 19.92 -13.80 -9.70
CA GLU A 190 20.22 -14.65 -8.54
C GLU A 190 19.02 -15.40 -7.96
N GLN A 191 17.78 -14.99 -8.29
CA GLN A 191 16.57 -15.73 -7.90
C GLN A 191 16.30 -16.95 -8.78
N TYR A 192 17.02 -17.09 -9.90
CA TYR A 192 16.85 -18.18 -10.85
C TYR A 192 18.05 -19.13 -10.84
N GLU A 193 17.76 -20.41 -10.63
CA GLU A 193 18.71 -21.52 -10.60
C GLU A 193 18.91 -22.06 -12.02
N SER A 194 19.41 -21.21 -12.93
CA SER A 194 19.48 -21.56 -14.36
C SER A 194 20.26 -22.84 -14.69
N ARG A 195 21.24 -23.20 -13.83
CA ARG A 195 22.01 -24.45 -13.94
C ARG A 195 21.16 -25.70 -13.71
N GLU A 196 20.08 -25.59 -12.94
CA GLU A 196 19.18 -26.70 -12.61
C GLU A 196 18.08 -26.88 -13.66
N TRP A 197 17.87 -25.92 -14.56
CA TRP A 197 16.76 -25.97 -15.53
C TRP A 197 16.79 -27.20 -16.45
N PRO A 198 17.94 -27.70 -16.96
CA PRO A 198 17.96 -28.94 -17.74
C PRO A 198 17.48 -30.16 -16.94
N ALA A 199 17.90 -30.29 -15.69
CA ALA A 199 17.46 -31.39 -14.81
C ALA A 199 15.98 -31.24 -14.46
N ARG A 200 15.51 -30.03 -14.12
CA ARG A 200 14.10 -29.72 -13.85
C ARG A 200 13.22 -30.02 -15.07
N ARG A 201 13.67 -29.71 -16.28
CA ARG A 201 13.00 -30.08 -17.53
C ARG A 201 12.86 -31.59 -17.65
N GLN A 202 13.95 -32.34 -17.49
CA GLN A 202 13.92 -33.80 -17.60
C GLN A 202 12.96 -34.42 -16.58
N ASN A 203 13.04 -33.99 -15.33
CA ASN A 203 12.19 -34.50 -14.25
C ASN A 203 10.71 -34.19 -14.52
N LYS A 204 10.38 -32.94 -14.84
CA LYS A 204 8.99 -32.55 -15.12
C LYS A 204 8.44 -33.27 -16.35
N ARG A 205 9.23 -33.44 -17.42
CA ARG A 205 8.80 -34.21 -18.60
C ARG A 205 8.60 -35.69 -18.29
N ALA A 206 9.47 -36.30 -17.50
CA ALA A 206 9.28 -37.68 -17.05
C ALA A 206 8.01 -37.87 -16.21
N GLU A 207 7.71 -36.93 -15.29
CA GLU A 207 6.44 -36.90 -14.53
C GLU A 207 5.20 -36.86 -15.45
N LEU A 208 5.32 -36.18 -16.59
CA LEU A 208 4.28 -36.06 -17.61
C LEU A 208 4.25 -37.25 -18.60
N GLY A 209 5.16 -38.22 -18.48
CA GLY A 209 5.30 -39.33 -19.43
C GLY A 209 5.85 -38.91 -20.79
N ILE A 210 6.59 -37.80 -20.85
CA ILE A 210 7.25 -37.27 -22.04
C ILE A 210 8.73 -37.67 -22.00
N TYR A 211 9.10 -38.66 -22.82
CA TYR A 211 10.46 -39.21 -22.89
C TYR A 211 11.18 -38.92 -24.21
N ASP A 212 10.50 -38.24 -25.14
CA ASP A 212 10.97 -37.84 -26.45
C ASP A 212 11.16 -36.31 -26.53
N GLU A 213 11.76 -35.84 -27.62
CA GLU A 213 11.99 -34.40 -27.88
C GLU A 213 10.80 -33.72 -28.57
N ARG A 214 9.58 -34.22 -28.31
CA ARG A 214 8.38 -33.66 -28.92
C ARG A 214 8.13 -32.21 -28.42
N PRO A 215 7.59 -31.31 -29.26
CA PRO A 215 7.32 -29.93 -28.83
C PRO A 215 6.28 -29.88 -27.71
N VAL A 216 6.60 -29.19 -26.62
CA VAL A 216 5.66 -28.90 -25.52
C VAL A 216 5.22 -27.44 -25.56
N VAL A 217 3.93 -27.22 -25.82
CA VAL A 217 3.28 -25.90 -25.87
C VAL A 217 2.56 -25.66 -24.56
N GLY A 218 2.86 -24.54 -23.90
CA GLY A 218 2.38 -24.25 -22.55
C GLY A 218 1.42 -23.07 -22.46
N TYR A 219 0.39 -23.23 -21.64
CA TYR A 219 -0.48 -22.17 -21.15
C TYR A 219 -0.29 -22.03 -19.63
N ILE A 220 -0.06 -20.81 -19.16
CA ILE A 220 0.14 -20.49 -17.74
C ILE A 220 -0.74 -19.30 -17.36
N SER A 221 -1.52 -19.43 -16.29
CA SER A 221 -2.22 -18.31 -15.66
C SER A 221 -2.32 -18.49 -14.15
N SER A 222 -2.23 -17.41 -13.36
CA SER A 222 -2.52 -17.49 -11.92
C SER A 222 -3.97 -17.92 -11.68
N ASP A 223 -4.88 -17.33 -12.44
CA ASP A 223 -6.33 -17.49 -12.37
C ASP A 223 -6.88 -17.72 -13.78
N ILE A 224 -7.68 -18.77 -13.94
CA ILE A 224 -8.25 -19.19 -15.21
C ILE A 224 -9.73 -18.80 -15.26
N TYR A 225 -10.06 -17.94 -16.22
CA TYR A 225 -11.41 -17.49 -16.58
C TYR A 225 -11.40 -17.06 -18.06
N ALA A 226 -12.59 -16.84 -18.64
CA ALA A 226 -12.77 -16.65 -20.08
C ALA A 226 -11.79 -15.65 -20.74
N ASN A 227 -11.58 -14.48 -20.15
CA ASN A 227 -10.72 -13.46 -20.76
C ASN A 227 -9.21 -13.80 -20.76
N LYS A 228 -8.79 -14.88 -20.10
CA LYS A 228 -7.42 -15.40 -20.21
C LYS A 228 -7.22 -16.32 -21.42
N GLY A 229 -8.30 -16.70 -22.10
CA GLY A 229 -8.27 -17.34 -23.42
C GLY A 229 -7.84 -18.81 -23.42
N LEU A 230 -8.11 -19.56 -22.35
CA LEU A 230 -7.79 -21.00 -22.31
C LEU A 230 -8.53 -21.77 -23.42
N ASP A 231 -9.77 -21.42 -23.70
CA ASP A 231 -10.55 -21.97 -24.82
C ASP A 231 -9.90 -21.67 -26.18
N HIS A 232 -9.34 -20.47 -26.36
CA HIS A 232 -8.56 -20.13 -27.56
C HIS A 232 -7.30 -20.99 -27.68
N PHE A 233 -6.58 -21.23 -26.57
CA PHE A 233 -5.42 -22.13 -26.51
C PHE A 233 -5.81 -23.58 -26.86
N ILE A 234 -6.94 -24.07 -26.33
CA ILE A 234 -7.40 -25.44 -26.59
C ILE A 234 -7.82 -25.61 -28.05
N GLN A 235 -8.62 -24.68 -28.60
CA GLN A 235 -9.01 -24.72 -30.01
C GLN A 235 -7.79 -24.71 -30.93
N MET A 236 -6.83 -23.83 -30.66
CA MET A 236 -5.54 -23.80 -31.35
C MET A 236 -4.81 -25.14 -31.26
N GLY A 237 -4.72 -25.73 -30.06
CA GLY A 237 -4.05 -27.01 -29.86
C GLY A 237 -4.72 -28.17 -30.59
N ILE A 238 -6.06 -28.22 -30.61
CA ILE A 238 -6.82 -29.22 -31.37
C ILE A 238 -6.52 -29.12 -32.87
N THR A 239 -6.53 -27.90 -33.44
CA THR A 239 -6.19 -27.71 -34.86
C THR A 239 -4.75 -28.12 -35.17
N ILE A 240 -3.80 -27.86 -34.26
CA ILE A 240 -2.41 -28.31 -34.42
C ILE A 240 -2.31 -29.83 -34.38
N CYS A 241 -3.03 -30.51 -33.47
CA CYS A 241 -3.04 -31.97 -33.37
C CYS A 241 -3.53 -32.66 -34.66
N GLU A 242 -4.44 -32.03 -35.41
CA GLU A 242 -4.91 -32.53 -36.70
C GLU A 242 -3.77 -32.61 -37.74
N GLN A 243 -2.78 -31.72 -37.64
CA GLN A 243 -1.65 -31.62 -38.57
C GLN A 243 -0.37 -32.28 -38.01
N ASN A 244 -0.16 -32.21 -36.70
CA ASN A 244 1.00 -32.74 -36.00
C ASN A 244 0.60 -33.38 -34.67
N ARG A 245 0.44 -34.71 -34.70
CA ARG A 245 0.05 -35.51 -33.52
C ARG A 245 1.13 -35.65 -32.44
N THR A 246 2.34 -35.15 -32.69
CA THR A 246 3.46 -35.25 -31.72
C THR A 246 3.50 -34.06 -30.76
N ALA A 247 2.84 -32.94 -31.05
CA ALA A 247 2.83 -31.80 -30.13
C ALA A 247 2.07 -32.15 -28.84
N HIS A 248 2.57 -31.66 -27.70
CA HIS A 248 1.95 -31.82 -26.39
C HIS A 248 1.56 -30.46 -25.81
N PHE A 249 0.41 -30.36 -25.17
CA PHE A 249 -0.17 -29.12 -24.66
C PHE A 249 -0.30 -29.19 -23.14
N MET A 250 0.42 -28.32 -22.44
CA MET A 250 0.44 -28.24 -20.98
C MET A 250 -0.33 -27.02 -20.50
N ILE A 251 -1.28 -27.21 -19.59
CA ILE A 251 -2.14 -26.15 -19.02
C ILE A 251 -1.90 -26.11 -17.52
N THR A 252 -1.51 -24.97 -16.96
CA THR A 252 -1.38 -24.79 -15.50
C THR A 252 -2.03 -23.48 -15.03
N GLY A 253 -2.70 -23.55 -13.88
CA GLY A 253 -3.32 -22.39 -13.24
C GLY A 253 -4.45 -22.77 -12.29
N LYS A 254 -4.97 -21.79 -11.54
CA LYS A 254 -6.11 -22.00 -10.63
C LYS A 254 -7.43 -21.70 -11.35
N PRO A 255 -8.42 -22.61 -11.36
CA PRO A 255 -9.72 -22.33 -11.97
C PRO A 255 -10.50 -21.32 -11.11
N ALA A 256 -10.52 -20.05 -11.54
CA ALA A 256 -11.30 -18.99 -10.89
C ALA A 256 -12.77 -19.01 -11.32
N ASP A 257 -13.04 -19.55 -12.52
CA ASP A 257 -14.38 -19.84 -13.02
C ASP A 257 -14.51 -21.36 -13.27
N PRO A 258 -15.12 -22.12 -12.34
CA PRO A 258 -15.29 -23.56 -12.49
C PRO A 258 -16.12 -23.97 -13.70
N VAL A 259 -17.14 -23.19 -14.08
CA VAL A 259 -18.02 -23.50 -15.21
C VAL A 259 -17.27 -23.36 -16.52
N TYR A 260 -16.47 -22.30 -16.65
CA TYR A 260 -15.58 -22.12 -17.80
C TYR A 260 -14.49 -23.20 -17.85
N MET A 261 -13.94 -23.60 -16.71
CA MET A 261 -12.95 -24.68 -16.66
C MET A 261 -13.56 -26.03 -17.12
N GLU A 262 -14.77 -26.36 -16.66
CA GLU A 262 -15.48 -27.57 -17.07
C GLU A 262 -15.74 -27.59 -18.58
N SER A 263 -16.14 -26.45 -19.17
CA SER A 263 -16.37 -26.38 -20.62
C SER A 263 -15.07 -26.55 -21.42
N CYS A 264 -13.95 -26.00 -20.93
CA CYS A 264 -12.62 -26.22 -21.51
C CYS A 264 -12.20 -27.70 -21.44
N ILE A 265 -12.42 -28.37 -20.31
CA ILE A 265 -12.13 -29.80 -20.16
C ILE A 265 -13.00 -30.63 -21.11
N GLN A 266 -14.29 -30.33 -21.22
CA GLN A 266 -15.18 -31.01 -22.15
C GLN A 266 -14.73 -30.85 -23.60
N MET A 267 -14.26 -29.66 -23.99
CA MET A 267 -13.70 -29.41 -25.32
C MET A 267 -12.51 -30.34 -25.62
N ILE A 268 -11.59 -30.51 -24.66
CA ILE A 268 -10.46 -31.44 -24.78
C ILE A 268 -10.96 -32.89 -24.93
N LEU A 269 -11.88 -33.33 -24.06
CA LEU A 269 -12.39 -34.71 -24.05
C LEU A 269 -13.13 -35.08 -25.35
N LEU A 270 -13.90 -34.15 -25.92
CA LEU A 270 -14.67 -34.36 -27.14
C LEU A 270 -13.83 -34.26 -28.42
N SER A 271 -12.61 -33.73 -28.34
CA SER A 271 -11.74 -33.50 -29.51
C SER A 271 -11.13 -34.78 -30.11
N GLY A 272 -11.07 -35.88 -29.35
CA GLY A 272 -10.30 -37.07 -29.72
C GLY A 272 -8.79 -36.97 -29.51
N TYR A 273 -8.28 -35.82 -29.02
CA TYR A 273 -6.86 -35.55 -28.79
C TYR A 273 -6.51 -35.39 -27.31
N SER A 274 -7.33 -35.91 -26.39
CA SER A 274 -7.16 -35.72 -24.94
C SER A 274 -5.79 -36.19 -24.42
N ALA A 275 -5.19 -37.20 -25.04
CA ALA A 275 -3.86 -37.71 -24.68
C ALA A 275 -2.72 -36.71 -24.96
N GLN A 276 -2.95 -35.68 -25.78
CA GLN A 276 -1.98 -34.62 -26.07
C GLN A 276 -2.10 -33.45 -25.09
N PHE A 277 -3.11 -33.43 -24.21
CA PHE A 277 -3.30 -32.35 -23.25
C PHE A 277 -3.01 -32.82 -21.82
N THR A 278 -2.30 -32.01 -21.04
CA THR A 278 -2.12 -32.24 -19.61
C THR A 278 -2.49 -31.00 -18.82
N LEU A 279 -3.39 -31.19 -17.86
CA LEU A 279 -3.78 -30.18 -16.90
C LEU A 279 -2.97 -30.40 -15.62
N LEU A 280 -2.26 -29.36 -15.19
CA LEU A 280 -1.48 -29.34 -13.98
C LEU A 280 -2.11 -28.39 -12.95
N PRO A 281 -2.01 -28.71 -11.66
CA PRO A 281 -2.33 -27.74 -10.62
C PRO A 281 -1.42 -26.51 -10.75
N PHE A 282 -1.83 -25.42 -10.11
CA PHE A 282 -0.98 -24.25 -9.95
C PHE A 282 0.28 -24.61 -9.16
N ASP A 283 1.45 -24.31 -9.73
CA ASP A 283 2.74 -24.44 -9.07
C ASP A 283 3.31 -23.04 -8.75
N PRO A 284 3.57 -22.71 -7.48
CA PRO A 284 4.22 -21.45 -7.12
C PRO A 284 5.69 -21.38 -7.57
N ASP A 285 6.37 -22.51 -7.79
CA ASP A 285 7.73 -22.57 -8.32
C ASP A 285 7.69 -22.62 -9.86
N ILE A 286 7.72 -21.45 -10.49
CA ILE A 286 7.75 -21.33 -11.95
C ILE A 286 8.97 -22.04 -12.59
N GLN A 287 10.05 -22.26 -11.84
CA GLN A 287 11.24 -22.97 -12.32
C GLN A 287 11.01 -24.48 -12.47
N SER A 288 9.94 -25.03 -11.88
CA SER A 288 9.53 -26.41 -12.12
C SER A 288 8.74 -26.56 -13.44
N VAL A 289 8.12 -25.47 -13.92
CA VAL A 289 7.12 -25.48 -14.98
C VAL A 289 7.72 -25.06 -16.33
N TYR A 290 8.27 -23.84 -16.42
CA TYR A 290 8.75 -23.31 -17.70
C TYR A 290 9.79 -24.20 -18.38
N PRO A 291 10.78 -24.80 -17.67
CA PRO A 291 11.77 -25.64 -18.33
C PRO A 291 11.19 -26.80 -19.15
N ALA A 292 10.03 -27.35 -18.75
CA ALA A 292 9.36 -28.43 -19.49
C ALA A 292 8.79 -27.99 -20.84
N MET A 293 8.46 -26.71 -20.99
CA MET A 293 7.89 -26.11 -22.20
C MET A 293 8.97 -25.77 -23.23
N ASP A 294 8.56 -25.70 -24.50
CA ASP A 294 9.35 -25.16 -25.61
C ASP A 294 8.74 -23.86 -26.14
N ILE A 295 7.40 -23.79 -26.14
CA ILE A 295 6.62 -22.64 -26.59
C ILE A 295 5.67 -22.24 -25.47
N VAL A 296 5.59 -20.95 -25.15
CA VAL A 296 4.62 -20.39 -24.20
C VAL A 296 3.60 -19.58 -25.00
N VAL A 297 2.31 -19.87 -24.79
CA VAL A 297 1.21 -19.21 -25.50
C VAL A 297 0.35 -18.42 -24.52
N ILE A 298 0.15 -17.14 -24.82
CA ILE A 298 -0.56 -16.19 -23.95
C ILE A 298 -1.70 -15.55 -24.75
N PRO A 299 -2.84 -16.25 -24.91
CA PRO A 299 -3.98 -15.79 -25.70
C PRO A 299 -4.91 -14.87 -24.87
N SER A 300 -4.34 -13.99 -24.06
CA SER A 300 -5.12 -13.12 -23.18
C SER A 300 -5.96 -12.12 -23.99
N LEU A 301 -7.26 -12.08 -23.70
CA LEU A 301 -8.22 -11.13 -24.25
C LEU A 301 -8.30 -9.85 -23.41
N LEU A 302 -7.61 -9.79 -22.27
CA LEU A 302 -7.47 -8.57 -21.47
C LEU A 302 -6.35 -7.71 -21.99
N ASN A 303 -6.49 -6.38 -21.88
CA ASN A 303 -5.36 -5.48 -22.03
C ASN A 303 -4.44 -5.68 -20.82
N GLU A 304 -3.44 -6.54 -20.98
CA GLU A 304 -2.50 -6.84 -19.91
C GLU A 304 -1.72 -5.57 -19.54
N GLY A 305 -1.49 -5.37 -18.23
CA GLY A 305 -0.68 -4.24 -17.76
C GLY A 305 0.74 -4.32 -18.30
N PHE A 306 1.38 -5.48 -18.24
CA PHE A 306 2.72 -5.70 -18.80
C PHE A 306 2.85 -7.08 -19.47
N GLY A 307 2.38 -8.14 -18.81
CA GLY A 307 2.53 -9.52 -19.29
C GLY A 307 3.71 -10.23 -18.62
N LEU A 308 3.65 -10.39 -17.29
CA LEU A 308 4.70 -11.08 -16.52
C LEU A 308 4.93 -12.52 -16.99
N THR A 309 3.88 -13.23 -17.42
CA THR A 309 4.01 -14.56 -18.03
C THR A 309 4.85 -14.54 -19.32
N ALA A 310 4.75 -13.48 -20.12
CA ALA A 310 5.59 -13.33 -21.30
C ALA A 310 7.04 -13.04 -20.91
N LEU A 311 7.24 -12.14 -19.93
CA LEU A 311 8.57 -11.85 -19.38
C LEU A 311 9.26 -13.12 -18.87
N GLU A 312 8.57 -13.90 -18.05
CA GLU A 312 9.06 -15.18 -17.54
C GLU A 312 9.39 -16.14 -18.68
N GLY A 313 8.48 -16.34 -19.65
CA GLY A 313 8.75 -17.17 -20.83
C GLY A 313 10.04 -16.78 -21.57
N LEU A 314 10.27 -15.47 -21.74
CA LEU A 314 11.49 -14.94 -22.35
C LEU A 314 12.73 -15.17 -21.47
N ILE A 315 12.64 -15.02 -20.13
CA ILE A 315 13.73 -15.31 -19.18
C ILE A 315 14.18 -16.77 -19.29
N PHE A 316 13.23 -17.70 -19.41
CA PHE A 316 13.52 -19.13 -19.61
C PHE A 316 13.92 -19.48 -21.06
N GLY A 317 14.10 -18.47 -21.93
CA GLY A 317 14.50 -18.68 -23.32
C GLY A 317 13.45 -19.42 -24.15
N LYS A 318 12.16 -19.31 -23.82
CA LYS A 318 11.08 -19.97 -24.56
C LYS A 318 10.66 -19.13 -25.74
N ALA A 319 10.18 -19.77 -26.80
CA ALA A 319 9.45 -19.04 -27.83
C ALA A 319 8.11 -18.58 -27.24
N VAL A 320 7.80 -17.29 -27.32
CA VAL A 320 6.58 -16.72 -26.72
C VAL A 320 5.65 -16.24 -27.83
N VAL A 321 4.46 -16.81 -27.90
CA VAL A 321 3.39 -16.40 -28.82
C VAL A 321 2.26 -15.79 -28.00
N ALA A 322 1.81 -14.60 -28.35
CA ALA A 322 0.77 -13.93 -27.58
C ALA A 322 -0.20 -13.15 -28.46
N TYR A 323 -1.39 -12.86 -27.94
CA TYR A 323 -2.22 -11.83 -28.54
C TYR A 323 -1.59 -10.44 -28.35
N ARG A 324 -1.73 -9.59 -29.39
CA ARG A 324 -1.38 -8.18 -29.34
C ARG A 324 -2.35 -7.41 -28.44
N SER A 325 -2.17 -7.55 -27.13
CA SER A 325 -3.07 -7.02 -26.11
C SER A 325 -2.30 -6.32 -24.98
N GLY A 326 -2.40 -4.99 -24.92
CA GLY A 326 -1.73 -4.16 -23.92
C GLY A 326 -0.21 -4.41 -23.90
N GLY A 327 0.33 -4.59 -22.69
CA GLY A 327 1.75 -4.80 -22.46
C GLY A 327 2.36 -6.03 -23.14
N LEU A 328 1.55 -7.05 -23.49
CA LEU A 328 2.02 -8.20 -24.29
C LEU A 328 2.55 -7.77 -25.66
N GLY A 329 1.92 -6.76 -26.27
CA GLY A 329 2.41 -6.15 -27.51
C GLY A 329 3.76 -5.47 -27.30
N GLU A 330 3.87 -4.65 -26.25
CA GLU A 330 5.09 -3.89 -25.94
C GLU A 330 6.29 -4.79 -25.65
N ILE A 331 6.12 -5.82 -24.83
CA ILE A 331 7.22 -6.70 -24.44
C ILE A 331 7.76 -7.49 -25.63
N LEU A 332 6.88 -8.04 -26.47
CA LEU A 332 7.31 -8.81 -27.64
C LEU A 332 7.87 -7.88 -28.73
N SER A 333 7.30 -6.70 -28.95
CA SER A 333 7.90 -5.71 -29.84
C SER A 333 9.30 -5.27 -29.38
N SER A 334 9.46 -4.95 -28.10
CA SER A 334 10.73 -4.46 -27.55
C SER A 334 11.84 -5.52 -27.56
N THR A 335 11.49 -6.81 -27.60
CA THR A 335 12.45 -7.93 -27.62
C THR A 335 12.65 -8.53 -29.02
N GLY A 336 12.04 -7.92 -30.06
CA GLY A 336 12.16 -8.37 -31.45
C GLY A 336 11.32 -9.61 -31.80
N ASN A 337 10.29 -9.91 -31.00
CA ASN A 337 9.39 -11.06 -31.17
C ASN A 337 8.07 -10.70 -31.87
N GLU A 338 8.04 -9.63 -32.68
CA GLU A 338 6.80 -9.15 -33.32
C GLU A 338 6.13 -10.17 -34.23
N LEU A 339 6.92 -11.06 -34.84
CA LEU A 339 6.43 -12.15 -35.69
C LEU A 339 5.54 -13.14 -34.92
N PHE A 340 5.66 -13.19 -33.59
CA PHE A 340 4.89 -14.07 -32.71
C PHE A 340 3.72 -13.35 -32.01
N LEU A 341 3.41 -12.11 -32.41
CA LEU A 341 2.22 -11.38 -31.95
C LEU A 341 1.03 -11.62 -32.88
N ALA A 342 0.06 -12.40 -32.41
CA ALA A 342 -1.19 -12.66 -33.11
C ALA A 342 -2.21 -11.53 -32.92
N HIS A 343 -3.11 -11.34 -33.89
CA HIS A 343 -4.27 -10.46 -33.72
C HIS A 343 -5.16 -10.95 -32.59
N LYS A 344 -5.52 -10.02 -31.70
CA LYS A 344 -6.31 -10.31 -30.50
C LYS A 344 -7.65 -10.95 -30.87
N GLY A 345 -7.91 -12.15 -30.34
CA GLY A 345 -9.12 -12.92 -30.61
C GLY A 345 -9.10 -13.72 -31.93
N ASP A 346 -8.07 -13.58 -32.76
CA ASP A 346 -7.91 -14.37 -33.99
C ASP A 346 -7.20 -15.68 -33.67
N ILE A 347 -7.97 -16.75 -33.51
CA ILE A 347 -7.46 -18.10 -33.23
C ILE A 347 -6.67 -18.63 -34.44
N ARG A 348 -7.02 -18.27 -35.67
CA ARG A 348 -6.33 -18.78 -36.87
C ARG A 348 -4.92 -18.20 -36.97
N ASP A 349 -4.78 -16.91 -36.73
CA ASP A 349 -3.48 -16.24 -36.70
C ASP A 349 -2.60 -16.77 -35.54
N LEU A 350 -3.20 -16.99 -34.37
CA LEU A 350 -2.54 -17.65 -33.24
C LEU A 350 -2.03 -19.05 -33.61
N THR A 351 -2.90 -19.88 -34.19
CA THR A 351 -2.57 -21.23 -34.65
C THR A 351 -1.46 -21.22 -35.69
N SER A 352 -1.50 -20.32 -36.67
CA SER A 352 -0.46 -20.23 -37.70
C SER A 352 0.93 -19.97 -37.09
N LYS A 353 1.03 -19.03 -36.13
CA LYS A 353 2.29 -18.69 -35.45
C LYS A 353 2.80 -19.84 -34.60
N VAL A 354 1.93 -20.51 -33.84
CA VAL A 354 2.34 -21.67 -33.02
C VAL A 354 2.67 -22.87 -33.89
N GLN A 355 1.92 -23.14 -34.96
CA GLN A 355 2.16 -24.24 -35.90
C GLN A 355 3.54 -24.10 -36.58
N HIS A 356 3.93 -22.88 -36.96
CA HIS A 356 5.27 -22.62 -37.50
C HIS A 356 6.34 -23.07 -36.50
N LEU A 357 6.24 -22.64 -35.25
CA LEU A 357 7.17 -23.04 -34.19
C LEU A 357 7.09 -24.52 -33.87
N VAL A 358 5.93 -25.17 -33.90
CA VAL A 358 5.79 -26.62 -33.67
C VAL A 358 6.46 -27.44 -34.78
N SER A 359 6.37 -26.97 -36.04
CA SER A 359 6.88 -27.68 -37.21
C SER A 359 8.37 -27.46 -37.47
N ASP A 360 8.92 -26.32 -37.03
CA ASP A 360 10.30 -25.93 -37.29
C ASP A 360 11.12 -25.83 -35.98
N GLY A 361 11.93 -26.86 -35.73
CA GLY A 361 12.85 -26.88 -34.59
C GLY A 361 13.95 -25.82 -34.66
N GLY A 362 14.37 -25.42 -35.86
CA GLY A 362 15.34 -24.36 -36.08
C GLY A 362 14.76 -23.00 -35.69
N ALA A 363 13.52 -22.72 -36.09
CA ALA A 363 12.80 -21.51 -35.69
C ALA A 363 12.65 -21.41 -34.16
N ARG A 364 12.35 -22.53 -33.47
CA ARG A 364 12.31 -22.56 -32.00
C ARG A 364 13.66 -22.23 -31.37
N GLN A 365 14.73 -22.82 -31.88
CA GLN A 365 16.09 -22.58 -31.37
C GLN A 365 16.53 -21.13 -31.62
N GLN A 366 16.22 -20.57 -32.78
CA GLN A 366 16.51 -19.17 -33.10
C GLN A 366 15.76 -18.22 -32.16
N ALA A 367 14.46 -18.43 -31.96
CA ALA A 367 13.67 -17.64 -31.01
C ALA A 367 14.24 -17.74 -29.59
N SER A 368 14.63 -18.94 -29.14
CA SER A 368 15.25 -19.16 -27.84
C SER A 368 16.55 -18.36 -27.67
N GLN A 369 17.47 -18.45 -28.64
CA GLN A 369 18.76 -17.75 -28.61
C GLN A 369 18.57 -16.23 -28.62
N GLN A 370 17.67 -15.71 -29.46
CA GLN A 370 17.32 -14.29 -29.49
C GLN A 370 16.78 -13.84 -28.13
N ASN A 371 15.88 -14.62 -27.52
CA ASN A 371 15.25 -14.27 -26.25
C ASN A 371 16.25 -14.21 -25.11
N SER A 372 17.19 -15.16 -25.03
CA SER A 372 18.26 -15.14 -24.02
C SER A 372 19.14 -13.90 -24.07
N GLN A 373 19.28 -13.25 -25.24
CA GLN A 373 20.05 -12.01 -25.39
C GLN A 373 19.20 -10.76 -25.19
N ALA A 374 18.05 -10.67 -25.87
CA ALA A 374 17.22 -9.47 -25.90
C ALA A 374 16.60 -9.15 -24.53
N ILE A 375 16.17 -10.18 -23.78
CA ILE A 375 15.46 -9.97 -22.51
C ILE A 375 16.33 -9.26 -21.47
N GLY A 376 17.61 -9.64 -21.39
CA GLY A 376 18.58 -9.03 -20.46
C GLY A 376 18.89 -7.57 -20.82
N GLN A 377 19.00 -7.26 -22.12
CA GLN A 377 19.26 -5.89 -22.58
C GLN A 377 18.09 -4.94 -22.33
N VAL A 378 16.87 -5.42 -22.55
CA VAL A 378 15.66 -4.57 -22.49
C VAL A 378 15.10 -4.49 -21.08
N PHE A 379 14.98 -5.63 -20.40
CA PHE A 379 14.28 -5.78 -19.11
C PHE A 379 15.16 -6.36 -17.99
N GLY A 380 16.44 -6.65 -18.25
CA GLY A 380 17.35 -7.11 -17.21
C GLY A 380 17.63 -6.06 -16.14
N ILE A 381 18.20 -6.51 -15.02
CA ILE A 381 18.37 -5.69 -13.81
C ILE A 381 19.13 -4.38 -14.06
N GLU A 382 20.17 -4.40 -14.91
CA GLU A 382 20.92 -3.18 -15.24
C GLU A 382 20.10 -2.21 -16.09
N ALA A 383 19.27 -2.70 -17.00
CA ALA A 383 18.35 -1.87 -17.76
C ALA A 383 17.28 -1.25 -16.85
N TYR A 384 16.83 -1.98 -15.82
CA TYR A 384 15.95 -1.45 -14.79
C TYR A 384 16.63 -0.37 -13.95
N ARG A 385 17.82 -0.64 -13.40
CA ARG A 385 18.60 0.29 -12.58
C ARG A 385 18.88 1.60 -13.33
N ASN A 386 19.28 1.51 -14.60
CA ASN A 386 19.47 2.70 -15.43
C ASN A 386 18.20 3.54 -15.59
N ARG A 387 17.01 2.91 -15.69
CA ARG A 387 15.73 3.64 -15.72
C ARG A 387 15.40 4.22 -14.34
N LEU A 388 15.61 3.45 -13.29
CA LEU A 388 15.39 3.89 -11.91
C LEU A 388 16.28 5.09 -11.58
N ASP A 389 17.57 5.07 -11.90
CA ASP A 389 18.50 6.17 -11.66
C ASP A 389 18.04 7.46 -12.36
N ARG A 390 17.54 7.35 -13.60
CA ARG A 390 16.92 8.51 -14.29
C ARG A 390 15.72 9.02 -13.52
N PHE A 391 14.84 8.13 -13.05
CA PHE A 391 13.70 8.53 -12.24
C PHE A 391 14.14 9.22 -10.94
N LEU A 392 15.09 8.64 -10.21
CA LEU A 392 15.63 9.19 -8.97
C LEU A 392 16.31 10.55 -9.18
N SER A 393 16.97 10.76 -10.31
CA SER A 393 17.56 12.06 -10.66
C SER A 393 16.53 13.18 -10.80
N ILE A 394 15.30 12.84 -11.21
CA ILE A 394 14.16 13.75 -11.29
C ILE A 394 13.55 13.99 -9.90
N LEU A 395 13.43 12.93 -9.09
CA LEU A 395 12.82 13.01 -7.76
C LEU A 395 13.65 13.82 -6.78
N ARG A 396 14.98 13.62 -6.77
CA ARG A 396 15.85 14.10 -5.68
C ARG A 396 15.83 15.61 -5.48
N PRO A 397 15.99 16.46 -6.51
CA PRO A 397 15.93 17.92 -6.33
C PRO A 397 14.57 18.38 -5.80
N TYR A 398 13.49 17.73 -6.21
CA TYR A 398 12.14 18.06 -5.76
C TYR A 398 11.90 17.66 -4.30
N MET A 399 12.34 16.47 -3.91
CA MET A 399 12.29 16.00 -2.52
C MET A 399 13.09 16.92 -1.60
N ASP A 400 14.30 17.30 -2.01
CA ASP A 400 15.16 18.21 -1.25
C ASP A 400 14.52 19.59 -1.07
N ALA A 401 13.93 20.14 -2.14
CA ALA A 401 13.22 21.42 -2.09
C ALA A 401 11.99 21.37 -1.15
N LYS A 402 11.19 20.29 -1.22
CA LYS A 402 10.02 20.09 -0.35
C LYS A 402 10.42 19.92 1.11
N ARG A 403 11.51 19.18 1.38
CA ARG A 403 12.06 19.03 2.73
C ARG A 403 12.56 20.35 3.28
N ALA A 404 13.32 21.13 2.50
CA ALA A 404 13.79 22.45 2.92
C ALA A 404 12.63 23.40 3.23
N SER A 405 11.58 23.40 2.40
CA SER A 405 10.36 24.18 2.62
C SER A 405 9.69 23.81 3.96
N ARG A 406 9.54 22.51 4.26
CA ARG A 406 8.95 22.03 5.53
C ARG A 406 9.74 22.51 6.75
N LEU A 407 11.07 22.39 6.71
CA LEU A 407 11.95 22.81 7.82
C LEU A 407 12.02 24.34 8.01
N SER A 408 11.69 25.12 6.99
CA SER A 408 11.65 26.60 7.07
C SER A 408 10.32 27.16 7.59
N ALA A 409 9.32 26.32 7.83
CA ALA A 409 7.99 26.76 8.24
C ALA A 409 7.98 27.33 9.68
N PRO A 410 7.00 28.18 10.04
CA PRO A 410 6.91 28.77 11.37
C PRO A 410 6.85 27.73 12.48
N HIS A 411 7.75 27.84 13.46
CA HIS A 411 7.82 26.92 14.59
C HIS A 411 6.89 27.35 15.71
N TYR A 412 6.34 26.37 16.42
CA TYR A 412 5.58 26.56 17.64
C TYR A 412 6.54 26.59 18.84
N PRO A 413 6.25 27.38 19.89
CA PRO A 413 7.05 27.38 21.10
C PRO A 413 7.00 26.02 21.82
N ASP A 414 8.05 25.73 22.58
CA ASP A 414 8.09 24.58 23.49
C ASP A 414 6.92 24.59 24.48
N GLN A 415 6.56 23.40 24.95
CA GLN A 415 5.45 23.10 25.88
C GLN A 415 4.03 23.26 25.30
N PHE A 416 3.91 23.53 24.00
CA PHE A 416 2.61 23.49 23.34
C PHE A 416 2.16 22.05 23.12
N LEU A 417 0.91 21.75 23.47
CA LEU A 417 0.22 20.52 23.08
C LEU A 417 -0.59 20.81 21.83
N LEU A 418 -0.28 20.14 20.73
CA LEU A 418 -0.90 20.38 19.43
C LEU A 418 -1.47 19.09 18.86
N LYS A 419 -2.56 19.22 18.10
CA LYS A 419 -3.18 18.12 17.34
C LYS A 419 -3.56 18.65 15.96
N GLY A 420 -3.40 17.82 14.95
CA GLY A 420 -3.88 18.14 13.60
C GLY A 420 -5.41 18.17 13.56
N GLU A 421 -5.97 18.89 12.58
CA GLU A 421 -7.43 18.92 12.33
C GLU A 421 -8.01 17.53 12.06
N ALA A 422 -7.26 16.63 11.39
CA ALA A 422 -7.70 15.28 11.09
C ALA A 422 -6.88 14.17 11.76
N SER A 423 -5.61 14.41 12.10
CA SER A 423 -4.81 13.47 12.91
C SER A 423 -5.47 13.16 14.26
N ASN A 424 -5.26 11.96 14.82
CA ASN A 424 -5.73 11.62 16.18
C ASN A 424 -4.66 11.84 17.25
N THR A 425 -3.40 11.95 16.84
CA THR A 425 -2.27 12.05 17.75
C THR A 425 -2.10 13.46 18.30
N VAL A 426 -1.95 13.56 19.63
CA VAL A 426 -1.53 14.79 20.30
C VAL A 426 0.00 14.81 20.40
N PHE A 427 0.60 15.92 20.04
CA PHE A 427 2.04 16.14 20.08
C PHE A 427 2.39 17.19 21.13
N LEU A 428 3.40 16.91 21.96
CA LEU A 428 4.09 17.93 22.74
C LEU A 428 5.21 18.52 21.90
N ILE A 429 5.23 19.84 21.74
CA ILE A 429 6.38 20.54 21.17
C ILE A 429 7.43 20.72 22.27
N GLU A 430 8.62 20.19 22.06
CA GLU A 430 9.68 20.22 23.06
C GLU A 430 11.05 20.16 22.38
N GLN A 431 11.92 21.14 22.68
CA GLN A 431 13.25 21.26 22.10
C GLN A 431 13.24 21.29 20.56
N GLY A 432 12.21 21.92 19.98
CA GLY A 432 12.01 21.98 18.53
C GLY A 432 11.55 20.66 17.88
N LEU A 433 11.22 19.64 18.68
CA LEU A 433 10.65 18.38 18.21
C LEU A 433 9.15 18.34 18.50
N LYS A 434 8.37 17.66 17.66
CA LYS A 434 7.03 17.19 18.03
C LYS A 434 7.14 15.77 18.59
N ARG A 435 6.77 15.59 19.84
CA ARG A 435 6.80 14.28 20.52
C ARG A 435 5.37 13.74 20.62
N PRO A 436 5.01 12.65 19.92
CA PRO A 436 3.66 12.11 19.99
C PRO A 436 3.40 11.54 21.38
N VAL A 437 2.26 11.88 21.98
CA VAL A 437 1.78 11.23 23.20
C VAL A 437 1.16 9.90 22.82
N ALA A 438 1.76 8.79 23.26
CA ALA A 438 1.49 7.48 22.69
C ALA A 438 0.05 7.01 22.91
N THR A 439 -0.52 7.28 24.09
CA THR A 439 -1.90 6.90 24.43
C THR A 439 -2.59 7.98 25.27
N GLY A 440 -3.93 7.89 25.36
CA GLY A 440 -4.70 8.70 26.29
C GLY A 440 -4.35 8.45 27.77
N LEU A 441 -3.80 7.27 28.10
CA LEU A 441 -3.30 6.97 29.44
C LEU A 441 -2.01 7.73 29.73
N ASP A 442 -1.09 7.81 28.77
CA ASP A 442 0.14 8.60 28.90
C ASP A 442 -0.21 10.09 29.07
N PHE A 443 -1.19 10.57 28.30
CA PHE A 443 -1.69 11.94 28.41
C PHE A 443 -2.20 12.26 29.82
N GLN A 444 -2.99 11.35 30.41
CA GLN A 444 -3.53 11.49 31.77
C GLN A 444 -2.46 11.29 32.85
N PHE A 445 -1.51 10.37 32.63
CA PHE A 445 -0.43 10.08 33.56
C PHE A 445 0.42 11.33 33.80
N TYR A 446 0.83 12.01 32.72
CA TYR A 446 1.58 13.26 32.77
C TYR A 446 0.73 14.51 33.04
N LYS A 447 -0.53 14.34 33.47
CA LYS A 447 -1.42 15.42 33.90
C LYS A 447 -1.65 16.52 32.86
N TYR A 448 -1.63 16.15 31.57
CA TYR A 448 -2.00 17.08 30.51
C TYR A 448 -3.52 17.35 30.51
N ASP A 449 -3.90 18.52 30.01
CA ASP A 449 -5.29 18.99 29.96
C ASP A 449 -5.76 19.08 28.50
N TRP A 450 -6.83 18.37 28.17
CA TRP A 450 -7.43 18.38 26.84
C TRP A 450 -7.86 19.78 26.38
N ASN A 451 -8.20 20.68 27.31
CA ASN A 451 -8.56 22.07 26.98
C ASN A 451 -7.36 22.93 26.55
N ARG A 452 -6.13 22.44 26.77
CA ARG A 452 -4.90 23.10 26.36
C ARG A 452 -4.35 22.58 25.03
N VAL A 453 -4.98 21.57 24.45
CA VAL A 453 -4.59 21.03 23.14
C VAL A 453 -5.05 22.01 22.06
N GLY A 454 -4.08 22.65 21.39
CA GLY A 454 -4.33 23.49 20.23
C GLY A 454 -4.59 22.65 18.99
N ILE A 455 -5.61 23.03 18.21
CA ILE A 455 -5.86 22.44 16.89
C ILE A 455 -5.19 23.30 15.82
N VAL A 456 -4.42 22.66 14.94
CA VAL A 456 -3.69 23.30 13.84
C VAL A 456 -3.91 22.52 12.55
N GLN A 457 -3.66 23.15 11.40
CA GLN A 457 -3.70 22.41 10.12
C GLN A 457 -2.66 21.28 10.17
N ASP A 458 -3.01 20.09 9.68
CA ASP A 458 -2.13 18.91 9.76
C ASP A 458 -0.72 19.22 9.19
N ARG A 459 -0.64 19.91 8.06
CA ARG A 459 0.64 20.33 7.44
C ARG A 459 1.53 21.21 8.33
N GLN A 460 0.97 21.94 9.30
CA GLN A 460 1.79 22.79 10.18
C GLN A 460 2.60 21.94 11.17
N LEU A 461 2.15 20.73 11.48
CA LEU A 461 2.90 19.80 12.34
C LEU A 461 4.13 19.23 11.63
N THR A 462 4.19 19.22 10.30
CA THR A 462 5.38 18.72 9.57
C THR A 462 6.59 19.66 9.68
N SER A 463 6.41 20.86 10.24
CA SER A 463 7.50 21.82 10.49
C SER A 463 8.45 21.39 11.62
N HIS A 464 7.97 20.56 12.54
CA HIS A 464 8.77 20.02 13.64
C HIS A 464 9.14 18.57 13.34
N PRO A 465 10.42 18.16 13.42
CA PRO A 465 10.79 16.75 13.35
C PRO A 465 10.13 15.93 14.47
N THR A 466 9.84 14.66 14.21
CA THR A 466 9.24 13.75 15.20
C THR A 466 10.30 13.27 16.18
N GLY A 467 10.09 13.56 17.46
CA GLY A 467 10.87 13.02 18.56
C GLY A 467 10.32 11.70 19.10
N ALA A 468 11.02 11.12 20.09
CA ALA A 468 10.57 9.92 20.77
C ALA A 468 9.19 10.11 21.41
N ALA A 469 8.32 9.11 21.26
CA ALA A 469 6.97 9.13 21.82
C ALA A 469 7.00 9.28 23.34
N ILE A 470 6.05 10.05 23.87
CA ILE A 470 5.84 10.21 25.31
C ILE A 470 5.06 9.01 25.84
N ARG A 471 5.65 8.32 26.82
CA ARG A 471 5.10 7.09 27.41
C ARG A 471 5.25 7.11 28.93
N ALA A 472 4.26 6.55 29.61
CA ALA A 472 4.20 6.38 31.06
C ALA A 472 4.80 5.03 31.49
N GLU A 473 5.91 4.63 30.87
CA GLU A 473 6.60 3.36 31.14
C GLU A 473 8.12 3.54 31.17
N GLU A 474 8.81 2.62 31.84
CA GLU A 474 10.28 2.60 31.89
C GLU A 474 10.87 2.26 30.51
N PRO A 475 12.03 2.83 30.14
CA PRO A 475 12.82 3.80 30.91
C PRO A 475 12.25 5.22 30.80
N PHE A 476 11.86 5.82 31.93
CA PHE A 476 11.25 7.15 31.93
C PHE A 476 12.19 8.23 31.37
N LEU A 477 13.50 8.13 31.59
CA LEU A 477 14.48 9.09 31.09
C LEU A 477 14.44 9.26 29.55
N GLN A 478 14.02 8.23 28.82
CA GLN A 478 13.92 8.24 27.36
C GLN A 478 12.56 8.74 26.86
N HIS A 479 11.48 8.43 27.60
CA HIS A 479 10.11 8.60 27.12
C HIS A 479 9.32 9.68 27.86
N ALA A 480 9.73 10.13 29.04
CA ALA A 480 9.06 11.21 29.75
C ALA A 480 9.23 12.55 29.03
N PRO A 481 8.31 13.52 29.23
CA PRO A 481 8.55 14.90 28.83
C PRO A 481 9.76 15.46 29.58
N ALA A 482 10.47 16.41 28.97
CA ALA A 482 11.67 16.99 29.56
C ALA A 482 11.35 17.85 30.79
N ILE A 483 10.14 18.39 30.90
CA ILE A 483 9.71 19.20 32.05
C ILE A 483 8.38 18.69 32.61
N PHE A 484 8.37 18.25 33.87
CA PHE A 484 7.16 17.90 34.62
C PHE A 484 7.43 17.88 36.12
N VAL A 485 6.39 17.90 36.94
CA VAL A 485 6.53 17.74 38.40
C VAL A 485 6.13 16.34 38.82
N ALA A 486 6.93 15.72 39.68
CA ALA A 486 6.73 14.34 40.09
C ALA A 486 7.05 14.09 41.55
N ARG A 487 6.52 13.00 42.10
CA ARG A 487 6.90 12.47 43.40
C ARG A 487 7.03 10.94 43.35
N GLY A 488 7.86 10.42 44.24
CA GLY A 488 8.05 8.98 44.48
C GLY A 488 7.12 8.50 45.60
N GLN A 489 7.55 7.51 46.37
CA GLN A 489 6.79 7.05 47.54
C GLN A 489 6.85 8.04 48.72
N GLY A 490 7.92 8.84 48.79
CA GLY A 490 8.11 9.87 49.82
C GLY A 490 7.28 11.15 49.58
N PRO A 491 7.22 12.04 50.60
CA PRO A 491 6.43 13.28 50.53
C PRO A 491 7.08 14.37 49.65
N THR A 492 8.36 14.23 49.30
CA THR A 492 9.10 15.24 48.54
C THR A 492 8.62 15.31 47.10
N VAL A 493 8.29 16.51 46.65
CA VAL A 493 7.92 16.80 45.25
C VAL A 493 9.15 17.35 44.53
N TYR A 494 9.39 16.87 43.32
CA TYR A 494 10.52 17.24 42.48
C TYR A 494 10.02 17.91 41.20
N LEU A 495 10.71 18.98 40.77
CA LEU A 495 10.69 19.42 39.38
C LEU A 495 11.65 18.55 38.58
N ILE A 496 11.15 17.78 37.63
CA ILE A 496 11.97 17.12 36.63
C ILE A 496 12.19 18.12 35.50
N GLN A 497 13.45 18.41 35.20
CA GLN A 497 13.85 19.30 34.12
C GLN A 497 15.11 18.75 33.45
N HIS A 498 14.99 18.37 32.17
CA HIS A 498 16.08 17.89 31.32
C HIS A 498 16.91 16.75 31.95
N GLY A 499 16.25 15.76 32.53
CA GLY A 499 16.91 14.59 33.14
C GLY A 499 17.38 14.79 34.58
N ILE A 500 17.12 15.95 35.19
CA ILE A 500 17.51 16.28 36.56
C ILE A 500 16.25 16.47 37.42
N ARG A 501 16.23 15.92 38.63
CA ARG A 501 15.18 16.10 39.64
C ARG A 501 15.60 17.12 40.68
N TYR A 502 14.88 18.24 40.78
CA TYR A 502 15.13 19.31 41.73
C TYR A 502 14.07 19.28 42.84
N PRO A 503 14.42 19.00 44.10
CA PRO A 503 13.44 18.91 45.18
C PRO A 503 12.90 20.31 45.53
N PHE A 504 11.58 20.46 45.65
CA PHE A 504 11.00 21.67 46.22
C PHE A 504 11.16 21.67 47.74
N SER A 505 11.69 22.76 48.32
CA SER A 505 11.87 22.87 49.77
C SER A 505 10.55 23.07 50.54
N SER A 506 9.49 23.49 49.85
CA SER A 506 8.15 23.64 50.42
C SER A 506 7.07 23.70 49.33
N GLU A 507 5.81 23.48 49.71
CA GLU A 507 4.66 23.71 48.82
C GLU A 507 4.62 25.14 48.27
N GLY A 508 4.93 26.13 49.11
CA GLY A 508 4.99 27.53 48.69
C GLY A 508 6.04 27.78 47.59
N ALA A 509 7.16 27.05 47.61
CA ALA A 509 8.15 27.12 46.54
C ALA A 509 7.58 26.57 45.21
N MET A 510 6.88 25.44 45.27
CA MET A 510 6.23 24.82 44.10
C MET A 510 5.18 25.74 43.47
N GLN A 511 4.29 26.32 44.28
CA GLN A 511 3.24 27.23 43.79
C GLN A 511 3.81 28.52 43.17
N ARG A 512 4.86 29.11 43.78
CA ARG A 512 5.55 30.28 43.21
C ARG A 512 6.23 29.96 41.88
N TYR A 513 6.66 28.72 41.68
CA TYR A 513 7.20 28.24 40.42
C TYR A 513 6.11 27.90 39.37
N GLY A 514 4.84 28.08 39.73
CA GLY A 514 3.70 27.93 38.82
C GLY A 514 3.07 26.54 38.79
N TYR A 515 3.42 25.66 39.73
CA TYR A 515 2.89 24.29 39.79
C TYR A 515 1.88 24.08 40.92
N THR A 516 0.88 23.24 40.68
CA THR A 516 -0.18 22.86 41.63
C THR A 516 -0.20 21.36 41.86
N PHE A 517 -0.76 20.90 42.99
CA PHE A 517 -0.76 19.47 43.36
C PHE A 517 -1.40 18.54 42.33
N ASN A 518 -2.41 19.01 41.59
CA ASN A 518 -3.07 18.22 40.54
C ASN A 518 -2.15 17.92 39.33
N GLN A 519 -1.01 18.61 39.21
CA GLN A 519 -0.01 18.37 38.16
C GLN A 519 1.06 17.36 38.56
N ILE A 520 1.09 16.92 39.82
CA ILE A 520 2.11 15.99 40.30
C ILE A 520 1.88 14.61 39.70
N VAL A 521 2.89 14.13 38.99
CA VAL A 521 2.99 12.78 38.44
C VAL A 521 3.50 11.84 39.53
N GLN A 522 2.85 10.69 39.68
CA GLN A 522 3.31 9.65 40.59
C GLN A 522 4.26 8.73 39.81
N LEU A 523 5.55 8.77 40.13
CA LEU A 523 6.54 7.87 39.54
C LEU A 523 6.84 6.70 40.48
N PRO A 524 7.15 5.51 39.94
CA PRO A 524 7.83 4.46 40.71
C PRO A 524 9.15 4.99 41.27
N GLU A 525 9.52 4.57 42.49
CA GLU A 525 10.73 5.07 43.17
C GLU A 525 12.00 4.83 42.32
N ARG A 526 12.11 3.65 41.70
CA ARG A 526 13.19 3.32 40.77
C ARG A 526 13.28 4.29 39.59
N GLY A 527 12.13 4.62 38.98
CA GLY A 527 12.05 5.55 37.87
C GLY A 527 12.44 6.96 38.28
N LEU A 528 11.99 7.42 39.46
CA LEU A 528 12.40 8.72 40.00
C LEU A 528 13.91 8.77 40.32
N LEU A 529 14.49 7.68 40.81
CA LEU A 529 15.92 7.58 41.12
C LEU A 529 16.81 7.52 39.86
N SER A 530 16.25 7.26 38.68
CA SER A 530 16.99 7.32 37.42
C SER A 530 17.39 8.74 37.00
N TYR A 531 16.75 9.77 37.58
CA TYR A 531 17.06 11.18 37.32
C TYR A 531 18.14 11.69 38.28
N ALA A 532 19.11 12.44 37.75
CA ALA A 532 20.18 13.03 38.57
C ALA A 532 19.60 14.02 39.59
N LEU A 533 20.11 14.03 40.83
CA LEU A 533 19.63 14.94 41.87
C LEU A 533 20.23 16.34 41.68
N GLY A 534 19.36 17.34 41.52
CA GLY A 534 19.72 18.75 41.46
C GLY A 534 19.62 19.45 42.83
N LEU A 535 20.00 20.72 42.85
CA LEU A 535 19.89 21.56 44.05
C LEU A 535 18.42 21.83 44.44
N PRO A 536 18.09 21.92 45.73
CA PRO A 536 16.73 22.25 46.16
C PRO A 536 16.25 23.61 45.65
N ILE A 537 14.99 23.66 45.21
CA ILE A 537 14.31 24.90 44.84
C ILE A 537 13.76 25.51 46.14
N ALA A 538 14.53 26.43 46.70
CA ALA A 538 14.15 27.16 47.91
C ALA A 538 13.08 28.21 47.59
N GLY A 539 12.05 28.28 48.44
CA GLY A 539 11.12 29.40 48.45
C GLY A 539 11.79 30.60 49.10
N GLY A 540 12.60 31.35 48.36
CA GLY A 540 13.34 32.48 48.94
C GLY A 540 12.43 33.49 49.66
N ASP A 541 12.81 33.84 50.88
CA ASP A 541 12.50 35.14 51.49
C ASP A 541 13.56 36.13 51.01
N SER A 542 13.22 36.94 49.99
CA SER A 542 13.83 38.26 49.75
C SER A 542 13.21 38.95 48.53
N GLY A 543 12.61 40.11 48.75
CA GLY A 543 12.51 41.19 47.75
C GLY A 543 11.42 41.07 46.67
N LYS A 544 10.49 42.02 46.69
CA LYS A 544 9.47 42.35 45.66
C LYS A 544 9.88 42.01 44.21
N PRO A 545 8.94 41.59 43.34
CA PRO A 545 9.22 41.39 41.92
C PRO A 545 9.64 42.71 41.27
N ALA A 546 10.87 42.75 40.75
CA ALA A 546 11.31 43.78 39.83
C ALA A 546 10.42 43.70 38.58
N LYS A 547 9.50 44.67 38.45
CA LYS A 547 8.79 44.94 37.19
C LYS A 547 9.84 45.25 36.12
N LEU A 548 10.18 44.27 35.28
CA LEU A 548 10.89 44.53 34.04
C LEU A 548 9.93 45.20 33.05
N LYS A 549 9.64 46.50 33.28
CA LYS A 549 9.07 47.37 32.26
C LYS A 549 10.14 47.55 31.18
N ARG A 550 10.12 46.73 30.12
CA ARG A 550 10.80 47.09 28.87
C ARG A 550 10.10 48.33 28.29
N LYS A 551 10.60 49.52 28.63
CA LYS A 551 10.32 50.76 27.89
C LYS A 551 11.02 50.65 26.54
N ILE A 552 10.27 50.28 25.50
CA ILE A 552 10.71 50.54 24.13
C ILE A 552 10.58 52.06 23.91
N LYS A 553 11.71 52.77 23.90
CA LYS A 553 11.82 54.15 23.42
C LYS A 553 11.65 54.12 21.90
N VAL A 554 10.43 54.32 21.40
CA VAL A 554 10.22 54.65 20.00
C VAL A 554 10.61 56.12 19.81
N LYS A 555 11.74 56.37 19.15
CA LYS A 555 12.10 57.69 18.62
C LYS A 555 11.00 58.13 17.65
N ARG A 556 10.25 59.18 17.99
CA ARG A 556 9.38 59.89 17.04
C ARG A 556 10.27 60.71 16.10
N SER A 557 10.48 60.24 14.88
CA SER A 557 10.96 61.07 13.78
C SER A 557 9.78 61.57 12.94
N ALA A 558 9.66 62.89 12.89
CA ALA A 558 9.04 63.75 11.87
C ALA A 558 7.77 63.27 11.15
N ARG A 559 6.65 63.95 11.48
CA ARG A 559 5.47 64.10 10.61
C ARG A 559 5.87 64.81 9.31
N ARG A 560 5.64 64.17 8.16
CA ARG A 560 5.47 64.87 6.88
C ARG A 560 4.07 64.58 6.34
N LYS A 561 3.25 65.64 6.24
CA LYS A 561 1.88 65.64 5.71
C LYS A 561 1.90 65.32 4.21
N ILE A 562 1.17 64.30 3.75
CA ILE A 562 0.66 64.22 2.37
C ILE A 562 -0.82 63.75 2.40
N LYS A 563 -1.57 64.29 1.44
CA LYS A 563 -3.01 64.52 1.35
C LYS A 563 -3.90 63.27 1.17
N LYS A 564 -5.18 63.51 1.51
CA LYS A 564 -6.41 62.73 1.28
C LYS A 564 -6.49 62.02 -0.07
N GLY A 565 -7.02 60.78 -0.07
CA GLY A 565 -7.57 60.14 -1.26
C GLY A 565 -7.98 58.67 -1.07
N ALA A 566 -9.29 58.43 -1.06
CA ALA A 566 -10.01 57.19 -1.39
C ALA A 566 -9.93 55.91 -0.51
N LYS A 567 -11.13 55.34 -0.32
CA LYS A 567 -11.55 54.21 0.53
C LYS A 567 -10.94 52.84 0.11
N LEU A 568 -10.60 52.01 1.10
CA LEU A 568 -10.80 50.55 1.01
C LEU A 568 -11.18 49.96 2.38
N ARG A 569 -12.21 49.09 2.34
CA ARG A 569 -12.97 48.54 3.46
C ARG A 569 -12.10 47.64 4.35
N ARG A 570 -12.20 47.84 5.68
CA ARG A 570 -11.80 46.85 6.69
C ARG A 570 -13.00 45.93 6.99
N SER A 571 -12.89 44.64 6.70
CA SER A 571 -13.71 43.60 7.34
C SER A 571 -13.02 43.18 8.64
N GLY A 572 -13.67 43.48 9.77
CA GLY A 572 -13.20 43.14 11.10
C GLY A 572 -13.57 41.71 11.49
N ILE A 573 -12.61 40.98 12.04
CA ILE A 573 -12.83 39.75 12.80
C ILE A 573 -13.46 40.16 14.14
N ARG A 574 -14.74 39.78 14.35
CA ARG A 574 -15.43 39.93 15.63
C ARG A 574 -15.19 38.66 16.47
N PHE A 575 -14.65 38.84 17.67
CA PHE A 575 -14.76 37.86 18.75
C PHE A 575 -16.20 37.84 19.26
N ALA A 576 -16.90 36.72 19.11
CA ALA A 576 -18.20 36.50 19.72
C ALA A 576 -18.02 35.93 21.13
N LYS A 577 -18.38 36.71 22.15
CA LYS A 577 -18.73 36.20 23.48
C LYS A 577 -20.15 35.62 23.39
N GLY A 578 -20.30 34.32 23.62
CA GLY A 578 -21.61 33.66 23.70
C GLY A 578 -21.56 32.52 24.72
N GLY A 579 -22.14 32.76 25.90
CA GLY A 579 -22.31 31.74 26.93
C GLY A 579 -23.31 30.67 26.49
N VAL A 580 -22.95 29.40 26.69
CA VAL A 580 -23.82 28.27 26.42
C VAL A 580 -24.58 27.91 27.70
N LYS A 581 -25.89 28.20 27.70
CA LYS A 581 -26.85 27.63 28.67
C LYS A 581 -27.06 26.15 28.34
N ALA A 582 -26.79 25.29 29.31
CA ALA A 582 -27.10 23.87 29.28
C ALA A 582 -28.62 23.63 29.14
N ARG A 583 -29.03 22.87 28.13
CA ARG A 583 -30.40 22.35 27.99
C ARG A 583 -30.37 20.83 28.17
N LYS A 584 -30.76 20.39 29.36
CA LYS A 584 -31.15 19.00 29.65
C LYS A 584 -32.38 18.64 28.81
N ARG A 585 -32.33 17.59 27.99
CA ARG A 585 -33.52 16.92 27.45
C ARG A 585 -33.80 15.66 28.25
N LYS A 586 -34.89 15.71 29.02
CA LYS A 586 -35.57 14.57 29.65
C LYS A 586 -36.27 13.76 28.55
N ALA A 587 -36.01 12.46 28.47
CA ALA A 587 -36.87 11.53 27.75
C ALA A 587 -38.04 11.16 28.68
N ALA A 588 -39.27 11.50 28.27
CA ALA A 588 -40.49 11.10 28.94
C ALA A 588 -41.27 10.15 28.03
N VAL A 589 -41.60 9.00 28.62
CA VAL A 589 -42.45 7.92 28.11
C VAL A 589 -43.89 8.40 27.93
N ARG A 590 -44.57 7.99 26.86
CA ARG A 590 -46.03 7.83 26.86
C ARG A 590 -46.45 6.56 26.11
N LYS A 591 -47.17 5.71 26.86
CA LYS A 591 -47.76 4.42 26.49
C LYS A 591 -49.07 4.58 25.68
N THR A 592 -49.34 3.61 24.81
CA THR A 592 -50.65 2.92 24.63
C THR A 592 -50.36 1.57 23.95
N LYS A 593 -50.41 0.43 24.69
CA LYS A 593 -51.43 -0.66 24.69
C LYS A 593 -51.69 -1.24 23.27
N ALA A 594 -51.64 -2.55 22.98
CA ALA A 594 -52.05 -3.74 23.73
C ALA A 594 -51.34 -5.01 23.16
N ALA A 595 -50.83 -5.92 24.00
CA ALA A 595 -51.41 -7.22 24.36
C ALA A 595 -51.00 -8.44 23.49
N LYS A 596 -50.10 -9.28 24.01
CA LYS A 596 -50.43 -10.67 24.39
C LYS A 596 -49.32 -11.30 25.25
N LYS A 597 -49.78 -12.02 26.26
CA LYS A 597 -49.09 -12.63 27.40
C LYS A 597 -48.52 -14.02 27.04
N ILE A 598 -47.33 -14.33 27.61
CA ILE A 598 -46.99 -15.53 28.43
C ILE A 598 -47.03 -16.89 27.68
N SER A 599 -46.02 -17.76 27.67
CA SER A 599 -45.30 -18.28 28.84
C SER A 599 -44.04 -19.10 28.52
N ARG A 600 -43.06 -18.99 29.44
CA ARG A 600 -42.30 -20.05 30.14
C ARG A 600 -41.39 -21.02 29.37
N ILE A 601 -40.10 -20.76 29.59
CA ILE A 601 -38.98 -21.67 29.89
C ILE A 601 -39.38 -23.05 30.46
N ARG A 602 -38.80 -24.13 29.88
CA ARG A 602 -38.14 -25.22 30.63
C ARG A 602 -37.13 -25.98 29.76
N LYS A 603 -36.03 -26.36 30.41
CA LYS A 603 -34.77 -26.96 29.91
C LYS A 603 -34.88 -28.52 29.81
N PRO A 604 -33.83 -29.24 29.38
CA PRO A 604 -33.90 -30.41 28.48
C PRO A 604 -33.65 -31.77 29.14
N SER A 605 -33.99 -32.83 28.41
CA SER A 605 -33.50 -34.22 28.54
C SER A 605 -34.16 -35.03 27.41
N GLY A 606 -33.58 -35.96 26.67
CA GLY A 606 -32.30 -36.63 26.73
C GLY A 606 -32.45 -37.93 25.91
N ARG A 607 -31.31 -38.48 25.48
CA ARG A 607 -31.04 -39.89 25.15
C ARG A 607 -31.71 -40.55 23.92
N ARG A 608 -30.79 -41.15 23.15
CA ARG A 608 -30.81 -42.52 22.59
C ARG A 608 -31.82 -42.76 21.44
N ALA A 609 -31.54 -43.56 20.43
CA ALA A 609 -30.36 -44.31 20.02
C ALA A 609 -30.64 -44.85 18.61
N ARG A 610 -29.54 -45.16 17.92
CA ARG A 610 -29.30 -46.37 17.11
C ARG A 610 -30.27 -46.74 15.99
N ASN A 611 -29.62 -46.97 14.84
CA ASN A 611 -29.79 -48.09 13.92
C ASN A 611 -31.16 -48.16 13.23
N GLY A 612 -31.24 -48.46 11.94
CA GLY A 612 -30.26 -48.99 11.05
C GLY A 612 -31.02 -49.48 9.84
N SER A 613 -30.34 -49.33 8.71
CA SER A 613 -30.33 -50.29 7.63
C SER A 613 -31.62 -50.59 6.85
N ALA A 614 -31.37 -50.56 5.55
CA ALA A 614 -31.69 -51.62 4.62
C ALA A 614 -32.99 -51.47 3.82
N ARG A 615 -32.69 -51.42 2.52
CA ARG A 615 -33.33 -52.16 1.43
C ARG A 615 -34.52 -51.48 0.78
N GLN A 616 -34.36 -51.03 -0.46
CA GLN A 616 -34.25 -51.83 -1.70
C GLN A 616 -35.64 -52.05 -2.29
N LYS A 617 -35.69 -51.92 -3.62
CA LYS A 617 -36.74 -52.27 -4.60
C LYS A 617 -37.41 -51.03 -5.20
N SER A 618 -37.01 -50.64 -6.40
CA SER A 618 -37.22 -51.27 -7.72
C SER A 618 -38.59 -50.97 -8.32
N ARG A 619 -38.53 -50.72 -9.63
CA ARG A 619 -39.58 -50.67 -10.67
C ARG A 619 -39.97 -49.25 -11.07
N HIS A 620 -39.52 -48.76 -12.23
CA HIS A 620 -40.01 -49.08 -13.59
C HIS A 620 -41.51 -48.89 -13.77
N GLN A 621 -41.89 -47.78 -14.41
CA GLN A 621 -42.78 -47.66 -15.58
C GLN A 621 -42.93 -46.14 -15.87
N ARG A 622 -42.43 -45.63 -17.00
CA ARG A 622 -42.98 -45.58 -18.38
C ARG A 622 -44.05 -44.50 -18.59
N PHE A 623 -43.83 -43.73 -19.67
CA PHE A 623 -44.70 -42.75 -20.35
C PHE A 623 -44.91 -41.43 -19.58
N ALA A 624 -44.75 -40.24 -20.17
CA ALA A 624 -45.28 -39.76 -21.44
C ALA A 624 -44.52 -38.51 -21.99
N LYS A 625 -44.58 -38.35 -23.32
CA LYS A 625 -44.22 -37.15 -24.11
C LYS A 625 -45.01 -35.91 -23.66
N VAL A 626 -44.49 -34.71 -23.93
CA VAL A 626 -45.06 -33.68 -24.86
C VAL A 626 -44.51 -32.28 -24.53
N GLY A 627 -43.95 -31.61 -25.56
CA GLY A 627 -43.97 -30.15 -25.77
C GLY A 627 -42.97 -29.33 -24.93
N GLY A 628 -42.17 -28.42 -25.46
CA GLY A 628 -42.22 -27.71 -26.73
C GLY A 628 -41.93 -26.22 -26.48
N LYS A 629 -40.88 -25.71 -27.14
CA LYS A 629 -40.66 -24.31 -27.56
C LYS A 629 -40.98 -23.18 -26.56
N LYS A 630 -39.95 -22.41 -26.19
CA LYS A 630 -39.44 -21.25 -26.95
C LYS A 630 -38.09 -20.81 -26.40
#